data_AF-A0A9E0YWU7-F1
#
_entry.id   AF-A0A9E0YWU7-F1
#
_cell.length_a   1.000
_cell.length_b   1.000
_cell.length_c   1.000
_cell.angle_alpha   90.00
_cell.angle_beta   90.00
_cell.angle_gamma   90.00
#
_symmetry.space_group_name_H-M   'P 1'
#
loop_
_entity.id
_entity.type
_entity.pdbx_description
1 polymer ?
#
loop_
_entity_poly.entity_id
_entity_poly.type
_entity_poly.pdbx_seq_one_letter_code
_entity_poly.pdbx_strand_id
1 'polypeptide(L)'
;MKARIPAKQILTKQMQNSIKEIVSKEREKRSKELIAQILKVSLINLNRNFGFGQQRLIKFLDTVTEMFREHMYDELYWYHVDKILKEELKVDMEGLNELDK
;
A
#
# COMPACT_ATOMS: atom_id res chain seq x y z
N MET A 1 -14.44 31.34 -26.06
CA MET A 1 -14.42 32.18 -24.85
C MET A 1 -13.47 31.55 -23.84
N LYS A 2 -12.41 32.25 -23.39
CA LYS A 2 -11.55 31.77 -22.29
C LYS A 2 -12.14 32.30 -20.98
N ALA A 3 -12.67 31.43 -20.13
CA ALA A 3 -13.19 31.83 -18.83
C ALA A 3 -12.06 32.46 -17.98
N ARG A 4 -12.21 33.72 -17.57
CA ARG A 4 -11.29 34.36 -16.62
C ARG A 4 -11.64 33.91 -15.21
N ILE A 5 -10.73 33.18 -14.57
CA ILE A 5 -10.85 32.78 -13.17
C ILE A 5 -10.71 34.05 -12.30
N PRO A 6 -11.65 34.35 -11.37
CA PRO A 6 -11.55 35.51 -10.49
C PRO A 6 -10.30 35.42 -9.60
N ALA A 7 -9.57 36.53 -9.45
CA ALA A 7 -8.35 36.61 -8.63
C ALA A 7 -8.54 36.18 -7.16
N LYS A 8 -9.77 36.21 -6.63
CA LYS A 8 -10.13 35.74 -5.29
C LYS A 8 -10.06 34.22 -5.10
N GLN A 9 -9.97 33.42 -6.16
CA GLN A 9 -9.86 31.95 -6.11
C GLN A 9 -8.42 31.44 -6.24
N ILE A 10 -7.44 32.33 -6.39
CA ILE A 10 -6.04 31.92 -6.45
C ILE A 10 -5.58 31.60 -5.03
N LEU A 11 -5.61 30.32 -4.67
CA LEU A 11 -5.07 29.83 -3.40
C LEU A 11 -3.64 30.32 -3.23
N THR A 12 -3.34 30.90 -2.06
CA THR A 12 -1.96 31.29 -1.74
C THR A 12 -1.07 30.06 -1.73
N LYS A 13 0.22 30.20 -2.04
CA LYS A 13 1.19 29.09 -2.00
C LYS A 13 1.15 28.36 -0.64
N GLN A 14 0.93 29.10 0.45
CA GLN A 14 0.77 28.54 1.79
C GLN A 14 -0.48 27.66 1.90
N MET A 15 -1.64 28.13 1.44
CA MET A 15 -2.87 27.32 1.44
C MET A 15 -2.74 26.08 0.54
N GLN A 16 -2.08 26.20 -0.62
CA GLN A 16 -1.81 25.06 -1.49
C GLN A 16 -0.92 24.01 -0.81
N ASN A 17 0.11 24.46 -0.08
CA ASN A 17 0.98 23.56 0.68
C ASN A 17 0.24 22.89 1.84
N SER A 18 -0.58 23.63 2.59
CA SER A 18 -1.40 23.06 3.67
C SER A 18 -2.40 22.02 3.16
N ILE A 19 -3.05 22.28 2.01
CA ILE A 19 -3.95 21.31 1.37
C ILE A 19 -3.17 20.05 0.97
N LYS A 20 -1.99 20.20 0.35
CA LYS A 20 -1.14 19.05 -0.03
C LYS A 20 -0.75 18.21 1.18
N GLU A 21 -0.36 18.84 2.29
CA GLU A 21 -0.01 18.15 3.52
C GLU A 21 -1.20 17.39 4.15
N ILE A 22 -2.39 17.99 4.14
CA ILE A 22 -3.60 17.32 4.66
C ILE A 22 -3.93 16.10 3.79
N VAL A 23 -3.93 16.26 2.47
CA VAL A 23 -4.20 15.19 1.52
C VAL A 23 -3.17 14.07 1.64
N SER A 24 -1.87 14.40 1.78
CA SER A 24 -0.82 13.39 1.93
C SER A 24 -0.98 12.61 3.23
N LYS A 25 -1.28 13.29 4.35
CA LYS A 25 -1.53 12.65 5.64
C LYS A 25 -2.75 11.73 5.61
N GLU A 26 -3.84 12.17 4.99
CA GLU A 26 -5.05 11.36 4.85
C GLU A 26 -4.79 10.12 3.98
N ARG A 27 -4.07 10.29 2.87
CA ARG A 27 -3.67 9.18 1.99
C ARG A 27 -2.79 8.17 2.73
N GLU A 28 -1.80 8.64 3.49
CA GLU A 28 -0.94 7.79 4.30
C GLU A 28 -1.74 7.01 5.34
N LYS A 29 -2.67 7.68 6.04
CA LYS A 29 -3.56 7.04 7.01
C LYS A 29 -4.39 5.92 6.37
N ARG A 30 -5.06 6.21 5.25
CA ARG A 30 -5.86 5.22 4.51
C ARG A 30 -5.01 4.04 4.06
N SER A 31 -3.78 4.30 3.58
CA SER A 31 -2.85 3.25 3.15
C SER A 31 -2.49 2.33 4.32
N LYS A 32 -2.18 2.89 5.50
CA LYS A 32 -1.89 2.12 6.71
C LYS A 32 -3.10 1.27 7.16
N GLU A 33 -4.31 1.82 7.08
CA GLU A 33 -5.55 1.11 7.41
C GLU A 33 -5.79 -0.08 6.47
N LEU A 34 -5.62 0.12 5.15
CA LEU A 34 -5.76 -0.94 4.16
C LEU A 34 -4.73 -2.06 4.36
N ILE A 35 -3.45 -1.72 4.56
CA ILE A 35 -2.39 -2.70 4.84
C ILE A 35 -2.73 -3.51 6.10
N ALA A 36 -3.20 -2.85 7.16
CA ALA A 36 -3.60 -3.54 8.40
C ALA A 36 -4.79 -4.48 8.18
N GLN A 37 -5.76 -4.10 7.34
CA GLN A 37 -6.90 -4.97 7.01
C GLN A 37 -6.44 -6.19 6.20
N ILE A 38 -5.60 -6.01 5.19
CA ILE A 38 -5.03 -7.11 4.39
C ILE A 38 -4.28 -8.09 5.29
N LEU A 39 -3.39 -7.60 6.16
CA LEU A 39 -2.64 -8.45 7.09
C LEU A 39 -3.56 -9.23 8.03
N LYS A 40 -4.59 -8.60 8.60
CA LYS A 40 -5.56 -9.29 9.48
C LYS A 40 -6.28 -10.43 8.75
N VAL A 41 -6.76 -10.19 7.54
CA VAL A 41 -7.44 -11.20 6.72
C VAL A 41 -6.47 -12.33 6.35
N SER A 42 -5.24 -12.00 5.96
CA SER A 42 -4.19 -12.99 5.68
C SER A 42 -3.90 -13.87 6.89
N LEU A 43 -3.76 -13.32 8.10
CA LEU A 43 -3.53 -14.10 9.31
C LEU A 43 -4.69 -15.05 9.63
N ILE A 44 -5.93 -14.59 9.47
CA ILE A 44 -7.12 -15.44 9.65
C ILE A 44 -7.13 -16.57 8.62
N ASN A 45 -6.81 -16.27 7.36
CA ASN A 45 -6.76 -17.26 6.28
C ASN A 45 -5.66 -18.30 6.53
N LEU A 46 -4.45 -17.87 6.89
CA LEU A 46 -3.32 -18.72 7.28
C LEU A 46 -3.68 -19.65 8.44
N ASN A 47 -4.42 -19.15 9.45
CA ASN A 47 -4.86 -19.96 10.56
C ASN A 47 -5.92 -21.01 10.14
N ARG A 48 -6.98 -20.56 9.46
CA ARG A 48 -8.16 -21.40 9.19
C ARG A 48 -7.96 -22.40 8.05
N ASN A 49 -7.27 -21.99 6.99
CA ASN A 49 -7.13 -22.80 5.78
C ASN A 49 -5.79 -23.54 5.70
N PHE A 50 -4.75 -23.01 6.36
CA PHE A 50 -3.39 -23.57 6.31
C PHE A 50 -2.88 -24.08 7.67
N GLY A 51 -3.69 -23.97 8.74
CA GLY A 51 -3.39 -24.53 10.05
C GLY A 51 -2.26 -23.83 10.80
N PHE A 52 -1.96 -22.56 10.49
CA PHE A 52 -0.90 -21.83 11.18
C PHE A 52 -1.32 -21.55 12.63
N GLY A 53 -0.56 -22.10 13.58
CA GLY A 53 -0.68 -21.75 15.01
C GLY A 53 -0.06 -20.38 15.33
N GLN A 54 -0.31 -19.87 16.53
CA GLN A 54 0.08 -18.53 16.97
C GLN A 54 1.55 -18.18 16.69
N GLN A 55 2.49 -19.06 17.03
CA GLN A 55 3.93 -18.80 16.81
C GLN A 55 4.28 -18.62 15.32
N ARG A 56 3.65 -19.41 14.44
CA ARG A 56 3.87 -19.31 12.99
C ARG A 56 3.26 -18.01 12.44
N LEU A 57 2.13 -17.58 12.98
CA LEU A 57 1.50 -16.31 12.62
C LEU A 57 2.35 -15.10 13.03
N ILE A 58 2.91 -15.12 14.26
CA ILE A 58 3.83 -14.08 14.73
C ILE A 58 5.07 -14.04 13.84
N LYS A 59 5.70 -15.20 13.58
CA LYS A 59 6.87 -15.27 12.70
C LYS A 59 6.58 -14.76 11.28
N PHE A 60 5.41 -15.08 10.73
CA PHE A 60 4.97 -14.52 9.44
C PHE A 60 4.87 -13.00 9.50
N LEU A 61 4.24 -12.46 10.53
CA LEU A 61 4.11 -11.00 10.71
C LEU A 61 5.48 -10.33 10.82
N ASP A 62 6.37 -10.85 11.67
CA ASP A 62 7.73 -10.33 11.85
C ASP A 62 8.49 -10.32 10.52
N THR A 63 8.44 -11.44 9.78
CA THR A 63 9.12 -11.58 8.49
C THR A 63 8.61 -10.55 7.47
N VAL A 64 7.29 -10.41 7.34
CA VAL A 64 6.69 -9.42 6.44
C VAL A 64 7.10 -8.00 6.84
N THR A 65 7.04 -7.67 8.14
CA THR A 65 7.42 -6.34 8.61
C THR A 65 8.89 -6.02 8.40
N GLU A 66 9.79 -7.00 8.52
CA GLU A 66 11.22 -6.81 8.26
C GLU A 66 11.49 -6.61 6.77
N MET A 67 10.90 -7.43 5.90
CA MET A 67 11.00 -7.28 4.44
C MET A 67 10.57 -5.88 3.99
N PHE A 68 9.46 -5.36 4.53
CA PHE A 68 9.03 -4.00 4.24
C PHE A 68 9.99 -2.95 4.81
N ARG A 69 10.51 -3.13 6.03
CA ARG A 69 11.42 -2.16 6.65
C ARG A 69 12.72 -2.02 5.85
N GLU A 70 13.28 -3.13 5.41
CA GLU A 70 14.56 -3.17 4.70
C GLU A 70 14.44 -2.68 3.24
N HIS A 71 13.33 -2.97 2.57
CA HIS A 71 13.19 -2.77 1.13
C HIS A 71 12.07 -1.81 0.71
N MET A 72 11.52 -1.00 1.63
CA MET A 72 10.38 -0.12 1.37
C MET A 72 10.53 0.73 0.09
N TYR A 73 11.74 1.19 -0.19
CA TYR A 73 12.05 2.08 -1.32
C TYR A 73 13.03 1.45 -2.32
N ASP A 74 13.23 0.13 -2.25
CA ASP A 74 14.16 -0.61 -3.12
C ASP A 74 13.42 -1.15 -4.36
N GLU A 75 13.49 -0.41 -5.46
CA GLU A 75 12.81 -0.76 -6.71
C GLU A 75 13.30 -2.10 -7.30
N LEU A 76 14.60 -2.43 -7.14
CA LEU A 76 15.17 -3.67 -7.68
C LEU A 76 14.68 -4.88 -6.89
N TYR A 77 14.52 -4.73 -5.58
CA TYR A 77 13.90 -5.74 -4.73
C TYR A 77 12.46 -6.02 -5.17
N TRP A 78 11.64 -4.98 -5.35
CA TRP A 78 10.24 -5.16 -5.78
C TRP A 78 10.13 -5.77 -7.17
N TYR A 79 11.01 -5.40 -8.10
CA TYR A 79 11.12 -6.09 -9.40
C TYR A 79 11.36 -7.60 -9.25
N HIS A 80 12.24 -8.01 -8.33
CA HIS A 80 12.47 -9.43 -8.06
C HIS A 80 11.26 -10.11 -7.41
N VAL A 81 10.57 -9.43 -6.49
CA VAL A 81 9.33 -9.96 -5.89
C VAL A 81 8.28 -10.24 -6.97
N ASP A 82 8.04 -9.28 -7.87
CA ASP A 82 7.10 -9.43 -8.99
C ASP A 82 7.51 -10.56 -9.93
N LYS A 83 8.81 -10.66 -10.22
CA LYS A 83 9.35 -11.74 -11.05
C LYS A 83 9.12 -13.11 -10.41
N ILE A 84 9.38 -13.28 -9.11
CA ILE A 84 9.14 -14.55 -8.39
C ILE A 84 7.65 -14.91 -8.42
N LEU A 85 6.77 -13.94 -8.13
CA LEU A 85 5.32 -14.16 -8.17
C LEU A 85 4.86 -14.67 -9.55
N LYS A 86 5.30 -14.00 -10.62
CA LYS A 86 4.87 -14.31 -12.00
C LYS A 86 5.55 -15.55 -12.57
N GLU A 87 6.87 -15.64 -12.46
CA GLU A 87 7.65 -16.67 -13.13
C GLU A 87 7.75 -17.97 -12.34
N GLU A 88 7.87 -17.91 -11.01
CA GLU A 88 8.07 -19.10 -10.18
C GLU A 88 6.75 -19.59 -9.59
N LEU A 89 5.99 -18.70 -8.94
CA LEU A 89 4.75 -19.07 -8.26
C LEU A 89 3.55 -19.12 -9.21
N LYS A 90 3.70 -18.61 -10.44
CA LYS A 90 2.66 -18.53 -11.46
C LYS A 90 1.39 -17.82 -10.96
N VAL A 91 1.56 -16.85 -10.06
CA VAL A 91 0.50 -16.01 -9.53
C VAL A 91 0.52 -14.69 -10.29
N ASP A 92 -0.59 -14.39 -10.96
CA ASP A 92 -0.78 -13.12 -11.65
C ASP A 92 -1.46 -12.10 -10.73
N MET A 93 -0.76 -11.01 -10.46
CA MET A 93 -1.22 -9.92 -9.60
C MET A 93 -1.75 -8.73 -10.41
N GLU A 94 -1.73 -8.77 -11.74
CA GLU A 94 -2.17 -7.67 -12.61
C GLU A 94 -3.63 -7.25 -12.35
N GLY A 95 -4.51 -8.20 -11.97
CA GLY A 95 -5.91 -7.94 -11.64
C GLY A 95 -6.17 -7.18 -10.32
N LEU A 96 -5.20 -7.12 -9.40
CA LEU A 96 -5.34 -6.33 -8.16
C LEU A 96 -5.22 -4.83 -8.42
N ASN A 97 -4.55 -4.43 -9.51
CA ASN A 97 -4.45 -3.04 -9.93
C ASN A 97 -5.76 -2.49 -10.51
N GLU A 98 -6.76 -3.34 -10.77
CA GLU A 98 -8.07 -2.92 -11.29
C GLU A 98 -9.01 -2.38 -10.20
N LEU A 99 -8.67 -2.55 -8.92
CA LEU A 99 -9.42 -1.99 -7.79
C LEU A 99 -9.25 -0.46 -7.64
N ASP A 100 -8.43 0.16 -8.49
CA ASP A 100 -8.26 1.62 -8.62
C ASP A 100 -9.21 2.26 -9.65
N LYS A 101 -10.12 1.51 -10.28
CA LYS A 101 -11.18 2.03 -11.16
C LYS A 101 -12.52 2.20 -10.42
#